data_AF-A0A6I3V0D5-F1
#
_entry.id   AF-A0A6I3V0D5-F1
#
_cell.length_a   1.000
_cell.length_b   1.000
_cell.length_c   1.000
_cell.angle_alpha   90.00
_cell.angle_beta   90.00
_cell.angle_gamma   90.00
#
_symmetry.space_group_name_H-M   'P 1'
#
loop_
_entity.id
_entity.type
_entity.pdbx_description
1 polymer ?
#
loop_
_entity_poly.entity_id
_entity_poly.type
_entity_poly.pdbx_seq_one_letter_code
_entity_poly.pdbx_strand_id
1 'polypeptide(L)'
;PEYKVTTGTVEKSTESELDFTIEVVPDDTKYVDEEVVERQGSKGVQVTKTTYETVEVVETDKVLSTTTEVKTPVVPKVVKKGTKPVETREEVIPFATKEQE
;
A
#
# COMPACT_ATOMS: atom_id res chain seq x y z
N PRO A 1 48.58 34.40 -0.98
CA PRO A 1 48.19 33.01 -0.65
C PRO A 1 46.90 32.69 -1.40
N GLU A 2 46.92 31.67 -2.27
CA GLU A 2 45.75 31.26 -3.04
C GLU A 2 45.01 30.19 -2.21
N TYR A 3 43.81 30.51 -1.75
CA TYR A 3 42.97 29.56 -1.02
C TYR A 3 42.39 28.59 -2.03
N LYS A 4 42.89 27.35 -2.07
CA LYS A 4 42.30 26.29 -2.89
C LYS A 4 41.09 25.72 -2.16
N VAL A 5 39.92 26.24 -2.50
CA VAL A 5 38.66 25.62 -2.09
C VAL A 5 38.63 24.21 -2.67
N THR A 6 38.61 23.21 -1.80
CA THR A 6 38.51 21.80 -2.21
C THR A 6 37.06 21.36 -2.08
N THR A 7 36.46 20.97 -3.21
CA THR A 7 35.10 20.43 -3.28
C THR A 7 35.15 18.90 -3.29
N GLY A 8 34.26 18.26 -2.53
CA GLY A 8 34.05 16.82 -2.52
C GLY A 8 32.58 16.45 -2.68
N THR A 9 32.26 15.18 -2.49
CA THR A 9 30.90 14.65 -2.55
C THR A 9 30.63 13.73 -1.36
N VAL A 10 29.40 13.72 -0.88
CA VAL A 10 28.92 12.78 0.15
C VAL A 10 27.61 12.16 -0.32
N GLU A 11 27.44 10.86 -0.09
CA GLU A 11 26.23 10.14 -0.45
C GLU A 11 25.44 9.78 0.81
N LYS A 12 24.14 10.10 0.81
CA LYS A 12 23.19 9.69 1.84
C LYS A 12 22.14 8.78 1.21
N SER A 13 21.80 7.71 1.92
CA SER A 13 20.73 6.79 1.54
C SER A 13 19.63 6.79 2.60
N THR A 14 18.38 6.93 2.17
CA THR A 14 17.20 6.80 3.02
C THR A 14 16.33 5.66 2.51
N GLU A 15 15.91 4.77 3.39
CA GLU A 15 14.97 3.69 3.06
C GLU A 15 13.56 4.10 3.49
N SER A 16 12.59 3.88 2.60
CA SER A 16 11.18 4.17 2.83
C SER A 16 10.36 2.92 2.53
N GLU A 17 9.46 2.56 3.46
CA GLU A 17 8.45 1.54 3.23
C GLU A 17 7.37 2.08 2.28
N LEU A 18 6.89 1.22 1.38
CA LEU A 18 5.77 1.50 0.49
C LEU A 18 4.60 0.62 0.89
N ASP A 19 3.49 1.24 1.30
CA ASP A 19 2.27 0.52 1.63
C ASP A 19 1.66 -0.16 0.39
N PHE A 20 1.02 -1.31 0.61
CA PHE A 20 0.32 -2.03 -0.45
C PHE A 20 -1.14 -1.58 -0.57
N THR A 21 -1.67 -1.71 -1.78
CA THR A 21 -3.09 -1.49 -2.05
C THR A 21 -3.88 -2.79 -1.86
N ILE A 22 -5.17 -2.65 -1.53
CA ILE A 22 -6.10 -3.78 -1.45
C ILE A 22 -6.99 -3.74 -2.70
N GLU A 23 -6.92 -4.80 -3.49
CA GLU A 23 -7.78 -5.01 -4.65
C GLU A 23 -8.91 -5.95 -4.26
N VAL A 24 -10.15 -5.48 -4.39
CA VAL A 24 -11.35 -6.28 -4.12
C VAL A 24 -11.90 -6.81 -5.43
N VAL A 25 -11.93 -8.13 -5.56
CA VAL A 25 -12.45 -8.84 -6.73
C VAL A 25 -13.82 -9.42 -6.37
N PRO A 26 -14.90 -9.10 -7.11
CA PRO A 26 -16.19 -9.72 -6.89
C PRO A 26 -16.16 -11.20 -7.26
N ASP A 27 -16.82 -12.04 -6.45
CA ASP A 27 -16.92 -13.48 -6.67
C ASP A 27 -18.38 -13.95 -6.59
N ASP A 28 -19.02 -14.19 -7.73
CA ASP A 28 -20.42 -14.61 -7.82
C ASP A 28 -20.67 -16.05 -7.32
N THR A 29 -19.61 -16.80 -7.03
CA THR A 29 -19.74 -18.16 -6.45
C THR A 29 -19.91 -18.13 -4.94
N LYS A 30 -19.65 -16.98 -4.30
CA LYS A 30 -19.64 -16.77 -2.85
C LYS A 30 -20.74 -15.80 -2.41
N TYR A 31 -21.26 -15.97 -1.20
CA TYR A 31 -22.26 -15.06 -0.63
C TYR A 31 -21.65 -13.71 -0.24
N VAL A 32 -22.46 -12.65 -0.22
CA VAL A 32 -22.01 -11.26 0.07
C VAL A 32 -21.31 -11.07 1.42
N ASP A 33 -21.52 -11.98 2.36
CA ASP A 33 -20.88 -12.05 3.68
C ASP A 33 -19.57 -12.89 3.68
N GLU A 34 -19.30 -13.65 2.62
CA GLU A 34 -18.06 -14.40 2.45
C GLU A 34 -16.96 -13.53 1.82
N GLU A 35 -15.80 -13.49 2.49
CA GLU A 35 -14.59 -12.87 1.98
C GLU A 35 -13.41 -13.84 2.09
N VAL A 36 -12.60 -13.94 1.03
CA VAL A 36 -11.40 -14.78 1.00
C VAL A 36 -10.21 -13.97 0.50
N VAL A 37 -9.11 -13.99 1.25
CA VAL A 37 -7.85 -13.42 0.78
C VAL A 37 -7.23 -14.37 -0.24
N GLU A 38 -7.28 -14.00 -1.52
CA GLU A 38 -6.65 -14.77 -2.60
C GLU A 38 -5.13 -14.58 -2.60
N ARG A 39 -4.67 -13.34 -2.34
CA ARG A 39 -3.25 -13.01 -2.30
C ARG A 39 -2.96 -12.11 -1.10
N GLN A 40 -1.99 -12.51 -0.29
CA GLN A 40 -1.45 -11.65 0.76
C GLN A 40 -0.70 -10.47 0.12
N GLY A 41 -0.98 -9.27 0.62
CA GLY A 41 -0.22 -8.08 0.23
C GLY A 41 1.11 -8.02 0.98
N SER A 42 2.11 -7.44 0.33
CA SER A 42 3.44 -7.22 0.92
C SER A 42 3.85 -5.79 0.67
N LYS A 43 4.34 -5.14 1.73
CA LYS A 43 4.93 -3.81 1.63
C LYS A 43 6.15 -3.85 0.71
N GLY A 44 6.30 -2.80 -0.09
CA GLY A 44 7.51 -2.56 -0.86
C GLY A 44 8.56 -1.81 -0.04
N VAL A 45 9.77 -1.74 -0.57
CA VAL A 45 10.87 -0.95 -0.01
C VAL A 45 11.51 -0.16 -1.13
N GLN A 46 11.60 1.15 -0.94
CA GLN A 46 12.26 2.08 -1.84
C GLN A 46 13.46 2.72 -1.13
N VAL A 47 14.58 2.83 -1.83
CA VAL A 47 15.79 3.50 -1.36
C VAL A 47 16.02 4.75 -2.18
N THR A 48 16.12 5.88 -1.50
CA THR A 48 16.47 7.17 -2.10
C THR A 48 17.92 7.46 -1.77
N LYS A 49 18.77 7.55 -2.80
CA LYS A 49 20.18 7.92 -2.69
C LYS A 49 20.33 9.37 -3.15
N THR A 50 20.81 10.23 -2.28
CA THR A 50 21.05 11.63 -2.56
C THR A 50 22.53 11.94 -2.39
N THR A 51 23.16 12.46 -3.44
CA THR A 51 24.56 12.89 -3.43
C THR A 51 24.59 14.40 -3.20
N TYR A 52 25.27 14.83 -2.16
CA TYR A 52 25.46 16.24 -1.81
C TYR A 52 26.90 16.67 -2.09
N GLU A 53 27.07 17.95 -2.43
CA GLU A 53 28.39 18.56 -2.54
C GLU A 53 28.93 18.91 -1.15
N THR A 54 30.22 18.69 -0.94
CA THR A 54 30.92 19.14 0.26
C THR A 54 31.96 20.19 -0.11
N VAL A 55 32.08 21.24 0.69
CA VAL A 55 33.09 22.29 0.53
C VAL A 55 33.94 22.30 1.78
N GLU A 56 35.25 22.10 1.63
CA GLU A 56 36.17 21.98 2.78
C GLU A 56 35.70 20.91 3.80
N VAL A 57 35.13 19.81 3.29
CA VAL A 57 34.57 18.68 4.07
C VAL A 57 33.26 19.01 4.83
N VAL A 58 32.73 20.23 4.68
CA VAL A 58 31.42 20.61 5.22
C VAL A 58 30.34 20.25 4.20
N GLU A 59 29.33 19.47 4.62
CA GLU A 59 28.13 19.19 3.81
C GLU A 59 27.44 20.52 3.47
N THR A 60 27.20 20.75 2.19
CA THR A 60 26.41 21.88 1.72
C THR A 60 25.01 21.40 1.35
N ASP A 61 24.04 22.31 1.32
CA ASP A 61 22.69 22.03 0.83
C ASP A 61 22.62 21.79 -0.70
N LYS A 62 23.77 21.82 -1.41
CA LYS A 62 23.80 21.61 -2.85
C LYS A 62 23.70 20.12 -3.18
N VAL A 63 22.52 19.71 -3.62
CA VAL A 63 22.26 18.38 -4.17
C VAL A 63 22.86 18.26 -5.58
N LEU A 64 23.68 17.24 -5.78
CA LEU A 64 24.29 16.91 -7.08
C LEU A 64 23.46 15.88 -7.85
N SER A 65 22.92 14.88 -7.14
CA SER A 65 22.13 13.82 -7.75
C SER A 65 21.13 13.25 -6.76
N THR A 66 19.99 12.78 -7.26
CA THR A 66 19.00 12.03 -6.49
C THR A 66 18.51 10.87 -7.33
N THR A 67 18.71 9.66 -6.82
CA THR A 67 18.32 8.42 -7.50
C THR A 67 17.44 7.60 -6.57
N THR A 68 16.32 7.12 -7.11
CA THR A 68 15.40 6.23 -6.39
C THR A 68 15.49 4.81 -6.95
N GLU A 69 15.64 3.84 -6.06
CA GLU A 69 15.74 2.42 -6.39
C GLU A 69 14.71 1.63 -5.59
N VAL A 70 13.86 0.87 -6.29
CA VAL A 70 12.89 -0.02 -5.62
C VAL A 70 13.59 -1.34 -5.31
N LYS A 71 13.93 -1.56 -4.04
CA LYS A 71 14.55 -2.82 -3.57
C LYS A 71 13.55 -3.96 -3.54
N THR A 72 12.34 -3.67 -3.10
CA THR A 72 11.27 -4.67 -2.99
C THR A 72 10.01 -4.09 -3.61
N PRO A 73 9.46 -4.70 -4.67
CA PRO A 73 8.23 -4.22 -5.27
C PRO A 73 7.06 -4.40 -4.29
N VAL A 74 6.13 -3.46 -4.35
CA VAL A 74 4.86 -3.57 -3.62
C VAL A 74 4.04 -4.70 -4.22
N VAL A 75 3.51 -5.58 -3.39
CA VAL A 75 2.57 -6.62 -3.82
C VAL A 75 1.19 -6.27 -3.28
N PRO A 76 0.18 -6.03 -4.13
CA PRO A 76 -1.17 -5.72 -3.67
C PRO A 76 -1.80 -6.93 -2.98
N LYS A 77 -2.64 -6.66 -1.97
CA LYS A 77 -3.48 -7.67 -1.34
C LYS A 77 -4.71 -7.88 -2.21
N VAL A 78 -4.97 -9.11 -2.63
CA VAL A 78 -6.17 -9.44 -3.41
C VAL A 78 -7.17 -10.13 -2.51
N VAL A 79 -8.38 -9.59 -2.47
CA VAL A 79 -9.47 -10.05 -1.63
C VAL A 79 -10.68 -10.34 -2.52
N LYS A 80 -11.15 -11.59 -2.51
CA LYS A 80 -12.36 -12.00 -3.18
C LYS A 80 -13.55 -11.82 -2.27
N LYS A 81 -14.49 -10.98 -2.67
CA LYS A 81 -15.72 -10.72 -1.92
C LYS A 81 -16.90 -11.31 -2.68
N GLY A 82 -17.71 -12.11 -1.99
CA GLY A 82 -18.88 -12.69 -2.62
C GLY A 82 -19.90 -11.64 -3.06
N THR A 83 -20.64 -11.93 -4.11
CA THR A 83 -21.71 -11.08 -4.63
C THR A 83 -23.07 -11.78 -4.61
N LYS A 84 -23.13 -13.06 -4.25
CA LYS A 84 -24.37 -13.81 -4.21
C LYS A 84 -25.24 -13.31 -3.04
N PRO A 85 -26.50 -12.90 -3.30
CA PRO A 85 -27.37 -12.39 -2.26
C PRO A 85 -27.69 -13.49 -1.25
N VAL A 86 -27.74 -13.11 0.02
CA VAL A 86 -28.32 -13.96 1.06
C VAL A 86 -29.82 -13.73 1.04
N GLU A 87 -30.60 -14.74 0.65
CA GLU A 87 -32.05 -14.73 0.83
C GLU A 87 -32.33 -14.78 2.34
N THR A 88 -32.38 -13.62 2.99
CA THR A 88 -33.06 -13.49 4.27
C THR A 88 -34.53 -13.65 3.97
N ARG A 89 -35.05 -14.87 4.11
CA ARG A 89 -36.49 -15.13 4.19
C ARG A 89 -36.97 -14.40 5.45
N GLU A 90 -37.35 -13.15 5.31
CA GLU A 90 -38.26 -12.51 6.25
C GLU A 90 -39.58 -13.30 6.14
N GLU A 91 -39.67 -14.38 6.91
CA GLU A 91 -40.90 -15.11 7.07
C GLU A 91 -41.81 -14.21 7.91
N VAL A 92 -42.46 -13.25 7.25
CA VAL A 92 -43.65 -12.58 7.73
C VAL A 92 -44.70 -13.68 7.91
N ILE A 93 -44.67 -14.34 9.07
CA ILE A 93 -45.77 -15.18 9.55
C ILE A 93 -47.00 -14.27 9.59
N PRO A 94 -47.98 -14.41 8.67
CA PRO A 94 -49.23 -13.72 8.86
C PRO A 94 -49.89 -14.42 10.05
N PHE A 95 -49.96 -13.74 11.18
CA PHE A 95 -50.81 -14.12 12.29
C PHE A 95 -52.25 -14.14 11.75
N ALA A 96 -52.70 -15.30 11.29
CA ALA A 96 -54.10 -15.52 10.95
C ALA A 96 -54.88 -15.44 12.27
N THR A 97 -55.49 -14.28 12.51
CA THR A 97 -56.46 -14.04 13.58
C THR A 97 -57.53 -15.13 13.47
N LYS A 98 -57.64 -15.96 14.51
CA LYS A 98 -58.76 -16.90 14.63
C LYS A 98 -60.03 -16.10 14.88
N GLU A 99 -60.90 -16.00 13.88
CA GLU A 99 -62.31 -15.74 14.14
C GLU A 99 -62.95 -17.05 14.61
N GLN A 100 -63.40 -17.02 15.86
CA GLN A 100 -64.22 -18.04 16.49
C GLN A 100 -65.67 -17.59 16.30
N GLU A 101 -66.42 -18.34 15.50
CA GLU A 101 -67.89 -18.35 15.54
C GLU A 101 -68.37 -19.78 15.79
#